data_AF-A0A3N9MZ42-F1
#
_entry.id   AF-A0A3N9MZ42-F1
#
_cell.length_a   1.000
_cell.length_b   1.000
_cell.length_c   1.000
_cell.angle_alpha   90.00
_cell.angle_beta   90.00
_cell.angle_gamma   90.00
#
_symmetry.space_group_name_H-M   'P 1'
#
loop_
_entity.id
_entity.type
_entity.pdbx_description
1 polymer ?
#
loop_
_entity_poly.entity_id
_entity_poly.type
_entity_poly.pdbx_seq_one_letter_code
_entity_poly.pdbx_strand_id
1 'polypeptide(L)'
;MLKDSKNNLNQLRHYTVTFKFFIRAFWKTILTWIIIVSFIIVAIHYDVDKTIIGSAVVIFGIISQAFVGLLNIIGIIPIVGPIIAKVLALPLFWLINALGYFVSILAIKRGYSKDVVNYRILTVVLLIGIVIGFIIGKLV
;
A
#
# COMPACT_ATOMS: atom_id res chain seq x y z
N MET A 1 -12.47 -33.83 -34.29
CA MET A 1 -11.18 -33.12 -34.35
C MET A 1 -11.33 -31.60 -34.54
N LEU A 2 -12.03 -31.09 -35.57
CA LEU A 2 -12.18 -29.63 -35.76
C LEU A 2 -13.18 -28.94 -34.82
N LYS A 3 -14.10 -29.69 -34.20
CA LYS A 3 -15.13 -29.18 -33.27
C LYS A 3 -14.56 -28.83 -31.89
N ASP A 4 -13.57 -29.60 -31.42
CA ASP A 4 -12.87 -29.35 -30.14
C ASP A 4 -11.98 -28.11 -30.20
N SER A 5 -11.32 -27.86 -31.33
CA SER A 5 -10.51 -26.65 -31.54
C SER A 5 -11.35 -25.36 -31.42
N LYS A 6 -12.56 -25.35 -31.98
CA LYS A 6 -13.48 -24.21 -31.87
C LYS A 6 -13.98 -23.97 -30.44
N ASN A 7 -14.21 -25.04 -29.66
CA ASN A 7 -14.60 -24.90 -28.26
C ASN A 7 -13.48 -24.33 -27.39
N ASN A 8 -12.23 -24.75 -27.64
CA ASN A 8 -11.06 -24.23 -26.93
C ASN A 8 -10.84 -22.72 -27.22
N LEU A 9 -11.06 -22.28 -28.45
CA LEU A 9 -10.99 -20.85 -28.82
C LEU A 9 -12.07 -20.00 -28.14
N ASN A 10 -13.25 -20.57 -27.88
CA ASN A 10 -14.32 -19.89 -27.15
C ASN A 10 -14.04 -19.79 -25.65
N GLN A 11 -13.33 -20.78 -25.09
CA GLN A 11 -12.90 -20.78 -23.69
C GLN A 11 -11.81 -19.72 -23.42
N LEU A 12 -10.90 -19.51 -24.38
CA LEU A 12 -9.82 -18.50 -24.29
C LEU A 12 -10.33 -17.06 -24.41
N ARG A 13 -11.52 -16.83 -25.00
CA ARG A 13 -12.15 -15.49 -25.06
C ARG A 13 -12.66 -14.98 -23.71
N HIS A 14 -12.81 -15.84 -22.71
CA HIS A 14 -13.28 -15.44 -21.38
C HIS A 14 -12.18 -14.85 -20.47
N TYR A 15 -10.93 -14.81 -20.93
CA TYR A 15 -9.78 -14.29 -20.17
C TYR A 15 -9.35 -12.87 -20.60
N THR A 16 -10.06 -12.24 -21.53
CA THR A 16 -9.76 -10.87 -21.93
C THR A 16 -10.56 -9.89 -21.08
N VAL A 17 -9.90 -9.27 -20.11
CA VAL A 17 -10.44 -8.11 -19.38
C VAL A 17 -10.75 -7.04 -20.42
N THR A 18 -12.02 -6.86 -20.74
CA THR A 18 -12.41 -5.89 -21.76
C THR A 18 -12.16 -4.49 -21.21
N PHE A 19 -11.41 -3.67 -21.94
CA PHE A 19 -11.04 -2.30 -21.55
C PHE A 19 -12.26 -1.45 -21.11
N LYS A 20 -13.41 -1.62 -21.78
CA LYS A 20 -14.67 -0.99 -21.38
C LYS A 20 -15.12 -1.34 -19.96
N PHE A 21 -14.91 -2.58 -19.51
CA PHE A 21 -15.26 -3.02 -18.16
C PHE A 21 -14.35 -2.37 -17.12
N PHE A 22 -13.04 -2.29 -17.41
CA PHE A 22 -12.08 -1.62 -16.54
C PHE A 22 -12.39 -0.12 -16.38
N ILE A 23 -12.63 0.61 -17.47
CA ILE A 23 -12.99 2.03 -17.38
C ILE A 23 -14.29 2.24 -16.60
N ARG A 24 -15.30 1.38 -16.82
CA ARG A 24 -16.57 1.49 -16.11
C ARG A 24 -16.41 1.20 -14.61
N ALA A 25 -15.55 0.25 -14.25
CA ALA A 25 -15.25 -0.09 -12.86
C ALA A 25 -14.52 1.04 -12.12
N PHE A 26 -13.58 1.73 -12.79
CA PHE A 26 -12.73 2.76 -12.17
C PHE A 26 -13.06 4.21 -12.56
N TRP A 27 -14.22 4.45 -13.18
CA TRP A 27 -14.57 5.77 -13.71
C TRP A 27 -14.52 6.88 -12.65
N LYS A 28 -14.95 6.57 -11.41
CA LYS A 28 -14.91 7.52 -10.29
C LYS A 28 -13.47 7.92 -9.95
N THR A 29 -12.58 6.94 -9.85
CA THR A 29 -11.16 7.18 -9.59
C THR A 29 -10.53 7.99 -10.72
N ILE A 30 -10.78 7.61 -11.97
CA ILE A 30 -10.25 8.33 -13.14
C ILE A 30 -10.72 9.78 -13.11
N LEU A 31 -12.00 10.04 -12.82
CA LEU A 31 -12.55 11.38 -12.73
C LEU A 31 -11.89 12.20 -11.61
N THR A 32 -11.72 11.62 -10.42
CA THR A 32 -11.04 12.28 -9.30
C THR A 32 -9.62 12.70 -9.67
N TRP A 33 -8.88 11.84 -10.37
CA TRP A 33 -7.51 12.14 -10.81
C TRP A 33 -7.46 13.21 -11.90
N ILE A 34 -8.43 13.24 -12.82
CA ILE A 34 -8.56 14.32 -13.80
C ILE A 34 -8.76 15.67 -13.10
N ILE A 35 -9.61 15.72 -12.07
CA ILE A 35 -9.84 16.94 -11.28
C ILE A 35 -8.56 17.39 -10.57
N ILE A 36 -7.85 16.46 -9.92
CA ILE A 36 -6.59 16.76 -9.22
C ILE A 36 -5.52 17.27 -10.19
N VAL A 37 -5.33 16.60 -11.34
CA VAL A 37 -4.33 17.02 -12.34
C VAL A 37 -4.69 18.39 -12.93
N SER A 38 -5.97 18.61 -13.24
CA SER A 38 -6.45 19.91 -13.71
C SER A 38 -6.16 21.02 -12.68
N PHE A 39 -6.47 20.78 -11.40
CA PHE A 39 -6.16 21.71 -10.31
C PHE A 39 -4.65 22.01 -10.20
N ILE A 40 -3.79 20.98 -10.29
CA ILE A 40 -2.34 21.15 -10.25
C ILE A 40 -1.85 22.03 -11.41
N ILE A 41 -2.31 21.77 -12.64
CA ILE A 41 -1.91 22.55 -13.82
C ILE A 41 -2.29 24.02 -13.64
N VAL A 42 -3.52 24.28 -13.19
CA VAL A 42 -4.00 25.64 -12.93
C VAL A 42 -3.18 26.31 -11.83
N ALA A 43 -2.92 25.63 -10.73
CA ALA A 43 -2.16 26.19 -9.61
C ALA A 43 -0.71 26.49 -9.97
N ILE A 44 -0.07 25.64 -10.80
CA ILE A 44 1.27 25.91 -11.34
C ILE A 44 1.24 27.11 -12.30
N HIS A 45 0.21 27.23 -13.14
CA HIS A 45 0.08 28.35 -14.07
C HIS A 45 -0.06 29.71 -13.36
N TYR A 46 -0.63 29.72 -12.15
CA TYR A 46 -0.74 30.90 -11.29
C TYR A 46 0.46 31.08 -10.33
N ASP A 47 1.57 30.36 -10.54
CA ASP A 47 2.79 30.44 -9.71
C ASP A 47 2.55 30.22 -8.21
N VAL A 48 1.57 29.38 -7.86
CA VAL A 48 1.32 29.02 -6.46
C VAL A 48 2.51 28.21 -5.92
N ASP A 49 2.91 28.46 -4.67
CA ASP A 49 4.00 27.74 -4.02
C ASP A 49 3.75 26.22 -4.08
N LYS A 50 4.75 25.48 -4.58
CA LYS A 50 4.70 24.03 -4.77
C LYS A 50 4.39 23.27 -3.46
N THR A 51 4.80 23.81 -2.32
CA THR A 51 4.51 23.29 -0.98
C THR A 51 3.02 23.38 -0.67
N ILE A 52 2.39 24.49 -1.03
CA ILE A 52 0.96 24.73 -0.84
C ILE A 52 0.15 23.83 -1.79
N ILE A 53 0.56 23.75 -3.06
CA ILE A 53 -0.07 22.85 -4.04
C ILE A 53 0.01 21.40 -3.54
N GLY A 54 1.19 20.95 -3.14
CA GLY A 54 1.42 19.59 -2.67
C GLY A 54 0.59 19.25 -1.43
N SER A 55 0.57 20.13 -0.42
CA SER A 55 -0.22 19.92 0.79
C SER A 55 -1.73 19.92 0.50
N ALA A 56 -2.24 20.82 -0.34
CA ALA A 56 -3.65 20.82 -0.75
C ALA A 56 -4.04 19.53 -1.49
N VAL A 57 -3.20 19.08 -2.43
CA VAL A 57 -3.41 17.83 -3.19
C VAL A 57 -3.41 16.62 -2.27
N VAL A 58 -2.49 16.55 -1.29
CA VAL A 58 -2.45 15.45 -0.32
C VAL A 58 -3.72 15.42 0.53
N ILE A 59 -4.13 16.56 1.11
CA ILE A 59 -5.34 16.66 1.93
C ILE A 59 -6.57 16.26 1.10
N PHE A 60 -6.74 16.85 -0.08
CA PHE A 60 -7.87 16.56 -0.96
C PHE A 60 -7.86 15.10 -1.41
N GLY A 61 -6.69 14.55 -1.75
CA GLY A 61 -6.52 13.16 -2.17
C GLY A 61 -6.84 12.15 -1.08
N ILE A 62 -6.59 12.49 0.19
CA ILE A 62 -6.99 11.66 1.35
C ILE A 62 -8.51 11.72 1.54
N ILE A 63 -9.11 12.92 1.57
CA ILE A 63 -10.54 13.11 1.78
C ILE A 63 -11.38 12.44 0.67
N SER A 64 -10.96 12.60 -0.58
CA SER A 64 -11.62 12.01 -1.75
C SER A 64 -11.30 10.53 -1.97
N GLN A 65 -10.44 9.94 -1.15
CA GLN A 65 -9.91 8.58 -1.32
C GLN A 65 -9.23 8.33 -2.69
N ALA A 66 -8.70 9.38 -3.32
CA ALA A 66 -8.05 9.31 -4.63
C ALA A 66 -6.88 8.32 -4.65
N PHE A 67 -6.08 8.29 -3.58
CA PHE A 67 -4.94 7.38 -3.45
C PHE A 67 -5.38 5.92 -3.33
N VAL A 68 -6.44 5.63 -2.57
CA VAL A 68 -7.02 4.27 -2.45
C VAL A 68 -7.54 3.79 -3.80
N GLY A 69 -8.16 4.69 -4.57
CA GLY A 69 -8.57 4.39 -5.94
C GLY A 69 -7.42 3.92 -6.83
N LEU A 70 -6.26 4.57 -6.77
CA LEU A 70 -5.05 4.11 -7.48
C LEU A 70 -4.59 2.74 -7.00
N LEU A 71 -4.57 2.51 -5.69
CA LEU A 71 -4.18 1.23 -5.13
C LEU A 71 -5.07 0.10 -5.64
N ASN A 72 -6.36 0.34 -5.77
CA ASN A 72 -7.30 -0.64 -6.30
C ASN A 72 -7.06 -0.92 -7.79
N ILE A 73 -6.75 0.11 -8.58
CA ILE A 73 -6.35 -0.04 -9.99
C ILE A 73 -5.08 -0.89 -10.10
N ILE A 74 -4.07 -0.56 -9.30
CA ILE A 74 -2.78 -1.23 -9.25
C ILE A 74 -2.92 -2.68 -8.76
N GLY A 75 -3.81 -2.91 -7.80
CA GLY A 75 -4.07 -4.20 -7.16
C GLY A 75 -4.69 -5.25 -8.07
N ILE A 76 -5.29 -4.85 -9.19
CA ILE A 76 -5.76 -5.79 -10.23
C ILE A 76 -4.59 -6.54 -10.86
N ILE A 77 -3.41 -5.93 -10.90
CA ILE A 77 -2.22 -6.56 -11.47
C ILE A 77 -1.64 -7.49 -10.38
N PRO A 78 -1.74 -8.83 -10.53
CA PRO A 78 -1.46 -9.76 -9.44
C PRO A 78 -0.01 -9.73 -8.95
N ILE A 79 0.93 -9.30 -9.79
CA ILE A 79 2.35 -9.20 -9.44
C ILE A 79 2.69 -7.78 -8.94
N VAL A 80 2.21 -6.75 -9.64
CA VAL A 80 2.55 -5.34 -9.35
C VAL A 80 1.84 -4.85 -8.09
N GLY A 81 0.59 -5.27 -7.88
CA GLY A 81 -0.22 -4.94 -6.70
C GLY A 81 0.52 -5.18 -5.38
N PRO A 82 0.95 -6.43 -5.10
CA PRO A 82 1.70 -6.75 -3.88
C PRO A 82 3.02 -5.99 -3.73
N ILE A 83 3.73 -5.74 -4.83
CA ILE A 83 5.01 -5.02 -4.80
C ILE A 83 4.79 -3.55 -4.41
N ILE A 84 3.84 -2.88 -5.05
CA ILE A 84 3.54 -1.47 -4.77
C ILE A 84 2.97 -1.31 -3.35
N ALA A 85 2.10 -2.20 -2.90
CA ALA A 85 1.60 -2.19 -1.53
C ALA A 85 2.74 -2.26 -0.50
N LYS A 86 3.75 -3.11 -0.73
CA LYS A 86 4.94 -3.18 0.13
C LYS A 86 5.71 -1.87 0.14
N VAL A 87 6.00 -1.30 -1.03
CA VAL A 87 6.77 -0.04 -1.15
C VAL A 87 6.06 1.11 -0.46
N LEU A 88 4.75 1.24 -0.64
CA LEU A 88 3.97 2.31 -0.01
C LEU A 88 3.77 2.10 1.50
N ALA A 89 3.80 0.86 1.98
CA ALA A 89 3.79 0.58 3.40
C ALA A 89 5.13 0.93 4.08
N LEU A 90 6.26 0.92 3.35
CA LEU A 90 7.59 1.17 3.94
C LEU A 90 7.64 2.50 4.72
N PRO A 91 7.31 3.68 4.15
CA PRO A 91 7.31 4.94 4.90
C PRO A 91 6.48 4.87 6.19
N LEU A 92 5.34 4.19 6.16
CA LEU A 92 4.48 4.02 7.32
C LEU A 92 5.14 3.14 8.40
N PHE A 93 5.82 2.06 8.00
CA PHE A 93 6.60 1.23 8.93
C PHE A 93 7.70 2.05 9.60
N TRP A 94 8.43 2.88 8.86
CA TRP A 94 9.45 3.77 9.42
C TRP A 94 8.85 4.77 10.42
N LEU A 95 7.71 5.38 10.11
CA LEU A 95 7.02 6.30 11.01
C LEU A 95 6.58 5.63 12.31
N ILE A 96 5.94 4.47 12.23
CA ILE A 96 5.47 3.72 13.41
C ILE A 96 6.67 3.26 14.24
N ASN A 97 7.75 2.84 13.60
CA ASN A 97 8.97 2.41 14.28
C ASN A 97 9.66 3.59 15.00
N ALA A 98 9.75 4.75 14.35
CA ALA A 98 10.23 5.99 14.95
C ALA A 98 9.37 6.40 16.17
N LEU A 99 8.04 6.30 16.05
CA LEU A 99 7.12 6.53 17.18
C LEU A 99 7.37 5.54 18.32
N GLY A 100 7.59 4.26 18.02
CA GLY A 100 7.94 3.25 19.01
C GLY A 100 9.21 3.60 19.78
N TYR A 101 10.25 4.06 19.09
CA TYR A 101 11.48 4.54 19.75
C TYR A 101 11.25 5.82 20.55
N PHE A 102 10.47 6.76 20.02
CA PHE A 102 10.13 7.99 20.72
C PHE A 102 9.43 7.71 22.05
N VAL A 103 8.39 6.86 22.03
CA VAL A 103 7.68 6.43 23.24
C VAL A 103 8.61 5.69 24.20
N SER A 104 9.53 4.87 23.68
CA SER A 104 10.52 4.17 24.52
C SER A 104 11.45 5.13 25.25
N ILE A 105 11.93 6.18 24.57
CA ILE A 105 12.76 7.21 25.19
C ILE A 105 11.98 7.94 26.30
N LEU A 106 10.71 8.29 26.05
CA LEU A 106 9.85 8.91 27.06
C LEU A 106 9.62 8.00 28.27
N ALA A 107 9.43 6.70 28.06
CA ALA A 107 9.24 5.72 29.12
C ALA A 107 10.51 5.55 29.98
N ILE A 108 11.69 5.48 29.34
CA ILE A 108 12.99 5.44 30.02
C ILE A 108 13.19 6.69 30.89
N LYS A 109 12.90 7.88 30.35
CA LYS A 109 12.98 9.14 31.11
C LYS A 109 12.04 9.17 32.33
N ARG A 110 10.93 8.43 32.30
CA ARG A 110 9.97 8.30 33.40
C ARG A 110 10.30 7.18 34.39
N GLY A 111 11.42 6.48 34.23
CA GLY A 111 11.86 5.41 35.14
C GLY A 111 11.41 4.00 34.76
N TYR A 112 10.66 3.82 33.67
CA TYR A 112 10.18 2.52 33.18
C TYR A 112 11.22 1.75 32.34
N SER A 113 12.51 2.03 32.51
CA SER A 113 13.58 1.44 31.71
C SER A 113 13.60 -0.09 31.78
N LYS A 114 13.30 -0.66 32.96
CA LYS A 114 13.23 -2.12 33.15
C LYS A 114 12.09 -2.74 32.35
N ASP A 115 10.91 -2.12 32.36
CA ASP A 115 9.77 -2.58 31.57
C ASP A 115 10.07 -2.48 30.08
N VAL A 116 10.74 -1.39 29.67
CA VAL A 116 11.11 -1.18 28.27
C VAL A 116 12.07 -2.26 27.76
N VAL A 117 13.05 -2.62 28.57
CA VAL A 117 14.01 -3.67 28.23
C VAL A 117 13.35 -5.05 28.28
N ASN A 118 12.52 -5.33 29.30
CA ASN A 118 11.85 -6.62 29.45
C ASN A 118 10.97 -6.95 28.26
N TYR A 119 10.14 -6.03 27.76
CA TYR A 119 9.31 -6.34 26.59
C TYR A 119 10.15 -6.57 25.33
N ARG A 120 11.28 -5.86 25.17
CA ARG A 120 12.19 -6.05 24.03
C ARG A 120 12.85 -7.42 24.08
N ILE A 121 13.35 -7.81 25.26
CA ILE A 121 13.94 -9.13 25.48
C ILE A 121 12.89 -10.21 25.21
N LEU A 122 11.69 -10.08 25.77
CA LEU A 122 10.60 -11.05 25.57
C LEU A 122 10.27 -11.22 24.07
N THR A 123 10.19 -10.12 23.33
CA THR A 123 9.91 -10.15 21.89
C THR A 123 11.04 -10.85 21.13
N VAL A 124 12.30 -10.54 21.43
CA VAL A 124 13.46 -11.19 20.79
C VAL A 124 13.50 -12.68 21.08
N VAL A 125 13.30 -13.08 22.35
CA VAL A 125 13.25 -14.48 22.76
C VAL A 125 12.13 -15.24 22.04
N LEU A 126 10.93 -14.65 21.97
CA LEU A 126 9.80 -15.23 21.24
C LEU A 126 10.11 -15.42 19.76
N LEU A 127 10.67 -14.40 19.09
CA LEU A 127 11.02 -14.46 17.68
C LEU A 127 12.07 -15.55 17.41
N ILE A 128 13.10 -15.66 18.25
CA ILE A 128 14.10 -16.72 18.16
C ILE A 128 13.44 -18.09 18.34
N GLY A 129 12.56 -18.25 19.34
CA GLY A 129 11.83 -19.48 19.58
C GLY A 129 10.98 -19.92 18.38
N ILE A 130 10.25 -18.98 17.75
CA ILE A 130 9.47 -19.24 16.55
C ILE A 130 10.37 -19.68 15.39
N VAL A 131 11.51 -19.01 15.18
CA VAL A 131 12.47 -19.36 14.13
C VAL A 131 13.04 -20.76 14.34
N ILE A 132 13.48 -21.08 15.56
CA ILE A 132 14.00 -22.41 15.91
C ILE A 132 12.91 -23.48 15.71
N GLY A 133 11.71 -23.25 16.23
CA GLY A 133 10.58 -24.16 16.09
C GLY A 133 10.20 -24.40 14.62
N PHE A 134 10.22 -23.36 13.79
CA PHE A 134 10.00 -23.48 12.35
C PHE A 134 11.07 -24.32 11.65
N ILE A 135 12.35 -24.15 12.00
CA ILE A 135 13.44 -24.93 11.43
C ILE A 135 13.30 -26.41 11.82
N ILE A 136 13.10 -26.71 13.10
CA ILE A 136 12.96 -28.09 13.59
C ILE A 136 11.72 -28.76 12.98
N GLY A 137 10.58 -28.06 12.97
CA GLY A 137 9.33 -28.59 12.40
C GLY A 137 9.37 -28.82 10.89
N LYS A 138 10.33 -28.25 10.16
CA LYS A 138 10.56 -28.53 8.74
C LYS A 138 11.51 -29.72 8.52
N LEU A 139 12.34 -30.07 9.52
CA LEU A 139 13.32 -31.14 9.44
C LEU A 139 12.77 -32.51 9.83
N VAL A 140 11.70 -32.53 10.63
CA VAL A 140 10.92 -33.71 11.00
C VAL A 140 9.80 -33.92 9.99
#